data_AF-A0A1Q4W399-F1
#
_entry.id   AF-A0A1Q4W399-F1
#
_cell.length_a   1.000
_cell.length_b   1.000
_cell.length_c   1.000
_cell.angle_alpha   90.00
_cell.angle_beta   90.00
_cell.angle_gamma   90.00
#
_symmetry.space_group_name_H-M   'P 1'
#
loop_
_entity.id
_entity.type
_entity.pdbx_description
1 polymer ?
#
loop_
_entity_poly.entity_id
_entity_poly.type
_entity_poly.pdbx_seq_one_letter_code
_entity_poly.pdbx_strand_id
1 'polypeptide(L)'
;MSDTGSPGAARPVPTNAEEALAIARTEYAPVWPDGTPAPLRVHEFDIGYLVYAKLPPRPRTTADGQRRPPRNPGGTCVVVAKDTGEISSVPLRPPSDAIALYRKFYRPDTL
;
A
#
# COMPACT_ATOMS: atom_id res chain seq x y z
N MET A 1 -10.13 -8.22 -35.95
CA MET A 1 -9.28 -8.78 -34.88
C MET A 1 -8.47 -7.62 -34.33
N SER A 2 -9.00 -6.96 -33.30
CA SER A 2 -8.35 -5.78 -32.72
C SER A 2 -7.39 -6.26 -31.64
N ASP A 3 -6.12 -6.35 -32.02
CA ASP A 3 -5.03 -6.53 -31.08
C ASP A 3 -4.92 -5.25 -30.24
N THR A 4 -5.43 -5.29 -29.01
CA THR A 4 -5.26 -4.21 -28.02
C THR A 4 -4.30 -4.71 -26.95
N GLY A 5 -3.15 -5.24 -27.36
CA GLY A 5 -1.97 -5.25 -26.51
C GLY A 5 -1.42 -3.82 -26.43
N SER A 6 -2.01 -2.95 -25.61
CA SER A 6 -1.24 -1.82 -25.09
C SER A 6 -0.06 -2.44 -24.36
N PRO A 7 1.20 -2.24 -24.78
CA PRO A 7 2.32 -2.67 -23.97
C PRO A 7 2.24 -1.80 -22.72
N GLY A 8 1.70 -2.37 -21.64
CA GLY A 8 1.73 -1.75 -20.33
C GLY A 8 3.19 -1.40 -20.10
N ALA A 9 3.50 -0.10 -20.09
CA ALA A 9 4.86 0.39 -19.97
C ALA A 9 5.49 -0.37 -18.81
N ALA A 10 6.50 -1.20 -19.10
CA ALA A 10 7.12 -2.05 -18.10
C ALA A 10 7.53 -1.13 -16.95
N ARG A 11 6.81 -1.20 -15.82
CA ARG A 11 7.08 -0.32 -14.70
C ARG A 11 8.50 -0.63 -14.24
N PRO A 12 9.29 0.40 -13.84
CA PRO A 12 10.62 0.14 -13.34
C PRO A 12 10.52 -0.82 -12.16
N VAL A 13 11.33 -1.87 -12.19
CA VAL A 13 11.39 -2.84 -11.11
C VAL A 13 12.11 -2.17 -9.93
N PRO A 14 11.48 -2.08 -8.74
CA PRO A 14 12.09 -1.41 -7.59
C PRO A 14 13.26 -2.21 -7.03
N THR A 15 14.43 -1.59 -6.97
CA THR A 15 15.63 -2.19 -6.36
C THR A 15 15.76 -1.87 -4.87
N ASN A 16 15.02 -0.87 -4.38
CA ASN A 16 15.05 -0.42 -3.00
C ASN A 16 13.70 0.21 -2.56
N ALA A 17 13.59 0.51 -1.27
CA ALA A 17 12.38 1.07 -0.67
C ALA A 17 12.03 2.48 -1.17
N GLU A 18 13.01 3.28 -1.58
CA GLU A 18 12.77 4.65 -2.08
C GLU A 18 12.18 4.62 -3.49
N GLU A 19 12.70 3.76 -4.36
CA GLU A 19 12.14 3.50 -5.69
C GLU A 19 10.73 2.93 -5.61
N ALA A 20 10.51 1.96 -4.72
CA ALA A 20 9.17 1.43 -4.47
C ALA A 20 8.20 2.52 -4.00
N LEU A 21 8.64 3.44 -3.16
CA LEU A 21 7.83 4.59 -2.74
C LEU A 21 7.52 5.52 -3.91
N ALA A 22 8.50 5.80 -4.76
CA ALA A 22 8.32 6.65 -5.93
C ALA A 22 7.30 6.05 -6.91
N ILE A 23 7.39 4.73 -7.16
CA ILE A 23 6.42 3.98 -7.97
C ILE A 23 5.04 4.04 -7.33
N ALA A 24 4.92 3.73 -6.03
CA ALA A 24 3.65 3.76 -5.31
C ALA A 24 2.96 5.13 -5.39
N ARG A 25 3.71 6.23 -5.30
CA ARG A 25 3.16 7.60 -5.35
C ARG A 25 2.47 7.96 -6.67
N THR A 26 2.71 7.20 -7.74
CA THR A 26 2.02 7.41 -9.03
C THR A 26 0.53 7.08 -8.94
N GLU A 27 0.14 6.15 -8.06
CA GLU A 27 -1.25 5.65 -7.94
C GLU A 27 -1.81 5.73 -6.51
N TYR A 28 -0.95 5.95 -5.52
CA TYR A 28 -1.31 5.99 -4.11
C TYR A 28 -0.84 7.29 -3.45
N ALA A 29 -1.77 8.25 -3.37
CA ALA A 29 -1.58 9.55 -2.72
C ALA A 29 -2.71 9.80 -1.70
N PRO A 30 -2.72 9.08 -0.55
CA PRO A 30 -3.73 9.27 0.48
C PRO A 30 -3.63 10.67 1.10
N VAL A 31 -4.78 11.27 1.38
CA VAL A 31 -4.90 12.63 1.91
C VAL A 31 -5.71 12.60 3.21
N TRP A 32 -5.25 13.33 4.22
CA TRP A 32 -5.99 13.47 5.47
C TRP A 32 -7.29 14.25 5.26
N PRO A 33 -8.28 14.14 6.16
CA PRO A 33 -9.52 14.93 6.06
C PRO A 33 -9.31 16.46 6.04
N ASP A 34 -8.14 16.95 6.43
CA ASP A 34 -7.74 18.37 6.38
C ASP A 34 -7.12 18.77 5.03
N GLY A 35 -7.07 17.88 4.04
CA GLY A 35 -6.51 18.13 2.72
C GLY A 35 -4.98 17.96 2.65
N THR A 36 -4.30 17.65 3.75
CA THR A 36 -2.85 17.46 3.75
C THR A 36 -2.45 16.06 3.26
N PRO A 37 -1.39 15.92 2.45
CA PRO A 37 -0.88 14.60 2.04
C PRO A 37 -0.47 13.77 3.25
N ALA A 38 -0.92 12.53 3.32
CA ALA A 38 -0.54 11.65 4.41
C ALA A 38 0.90 11.16 4.23
N PRO A 39 1.73 11.23 5.29
CA PRO A 39 3.09 10.70 5.23
C PRO A 39 3.05 9.19 4.99
N LEU A 40 3.80 8.73 4.01
CA LEU A 40 3.86 7.31 3.64
C LEU A 40 5.01 6.60 4.37
N ARG A 41 4.80 5.31 4.62
CA ARG A 41 5.83 4.37 5.08
C ARG A 41 5.95 3.23 4.10
N VAL A 42 7.17 2.73 3.96
CA VAL A 42 7.48 1.52 3.21
C VAL A 42 7.94 0.45 4.17
N HIS A 43 7.45 -0.76 3.97
CA HIS A 43 7.93 -1.96 4.63
C HIS A 43 8.31 -2.97 3.56
N GLU A 44 9.60 -3.20 3.40
CA GLU A 44 10.12 -4.21 2.50
C GLU A 44 9.89 -5.61 3.06
N PHE A 45 9.54 -6.55 2.18
CA PHE A 45 9.41 -7.97 2.50
C PHE A 45 9.93 -8.82 1.33
N ASP A 46 9.82 -10.14 1.43
CA ASP A 46 10.43 -11.10 0.48
C ASP A 46 10.06 -10.84 -0.98
N ILE A 47 8.77 -10.67 -1.29
CA ILE A 47 8.26 -10.59 -2.66
C ILE A 47 7.85 -9.17 -3.09
N GLY A 48 7.99 -8.17 -2.23
CA GLY A 48 7.52 -6.82 -2.53
C GLY A 48 7.83 -5.76 -1.48
N TYR A 49 7.21 -4.60 -1.65
CA TYR A 49 7.25 -3.47 -0.75
C TYR A 49 5.83 -3.03 -0.40
N LEU A 50 5.47 -3.08 0.88
CA LEU A 50 4.19 -2.58 1.36
C LEU A 50 4.29 -1.08 1.63
N VAL A 51 3.51 -0.28 0.93
CA VAL A 51 3.41 1.16 1.09
C VAL A 51 2.08 1.54 1.72
N TYR A 52 2.11 2.23 2.85
CA TYR A 52 0.92 2.57 3.62
C TYR A 52 1.04 3.94 4.29
N ALA A 53 -0.09 4.61 4.50
CA ALA A 53 -0.12 5.86 5.25
C ALA A 53 0.26 5.64 6.72
N LYS A 54 1.18 6.47 7.23
CA LYS A 54 1.53 6.52 8.65
C LYS A 54 0.40 7.16 9.43
N LEU A 55 -0.36 6.33 10.16
CA LEU A 55 -1.38 6.82 11.07
C LEU A 55 -0.71 7.42 12.34
N PRO A 56 -1.17 8.58 12.83
CA PRO A 56 -0.67 9.13 14.08
C PRO A 56 -1.06 8.20 15.24
N PRO A 57 -0.22 8.07 16.27
CA PRO A 57 -0.57 7.32 17.48
C PRO A 57 -1.75 8.05 18.16
N ARG A 58 -2.96 7.52 17.99
CA ARG A 58 -4.17 8.07 18.60
C ARG A 58 -4.78 7.03 19.52
N PRO A 59 -5.14 7.40 20.76
CA PRO A 59 -5.90 6.52 21.64
C PRO A 59 -7.20 6.08 20.95
N ARG A 60 -7.55 4.80 21.06
CA ARG A 60 -8.79 4.25 20.50
C ARG A 60 -10.04 4.82 21.20
N THR A 61 -9.87 5.36 22.40
CA THR A 61 -10.92 5.93 23.24
C THR A 61 -10.66 7.41 23.58
N THR A 62 -11.71 8.16 23.85
CA THR A 62 -11.62 9.50 24.47
C THR A 62 -11.30 9.37 25.96
N ALA A 63 -11.01 10.49 26.63
CA ALA A 63 -10.88 10.52 28.09
C ALA A 63 -12.17 10.02 28.79
N ASP A 64 -13.32 10.29 28.18
CA ASP A 64 -14.65 9.88 28.65
C ASP A 64 -15.06 8.45 28.22
N GLY A 65 -14.11 7.65 27.72
CA GLY A 65 -14.32 6.23 27.39
C GLY A 65 -15.01 5.95 26.04
N GLN A 66 -15.37 6.97 25.26
CA GLN A 66 -16.03 6.79 23.95
C GLN A 66 -15.05 6.32 22.88
N ARG A 67 -15.46 5.37 22.02
CA ARG A 67 -14.63 4.96 20.87
C ARG A 67 -14.48 6.11 19.89
N ARG A 68 -13.23 6.45 19.56
CA ARG A 68 -12.96 7.46 18.54
C ARG A 68 -13.20 6.84 17.14
N PRO A 69 -13.86 7.57 16.22
CA PRO A 69 -13.97 7.10 14.85
C PRO A 69 -12.57 6.99 14.23
N PRO A 70 -12.33 5.97 13.37
CA PRO A 70 -11.06 5.84 12.69
C PRO A 70 -10.81 7.07 11.82
N ARG A 71 -9.75 7.83 12.10
CA ARG A 71 -9.24 8.86 11.18
C ARG A 71 -8.21 8.17 10.30
N ASN A 72 -8.56 7.88 9.06
CA ASN A 72 -7.70 7.19 8.12
C ASN A 72 -7.65 8.00 6.81
N PRO A 73 -6.47 8.33 6.26
CA PRO A 73 -6.34 9.06 5.01
C PRO A 73 -6.63 8.17 3.78
N GLY A 74 -6.98 6.90 4.00
CA GLY A 74 -7.47 5.98 2.99
C GLY A 74 -7.60 4.56 3.56
N GLY A 75 -8.72 3.88 3.33
CA GLY A 75 -8.97 2.49 3.81
C GLY A 75 -8.04 1.42 3.23
N THR A 76 -7.08 1.81 2.40
CA THR A 76 -6.22 0.94 1.59
C THR A 76 -4.75 1.26 1.80
N CYS A 77 -3.92 0.25 1.57
CA CYS A 77 -2.50 0.39 1.29
C CYS A 77 -2.18 -0.31 -0.04
N VAL A 78 -0.96 -0.13 -0.54
CA VAL A 78 -0.55 -0.75 -1.80
C VAL A 78 0.71 -1.57 -1.62
N VAL A 79 0.86 -2.62 -2.41
CA VAL A 79 2.08 -3.40 -2.51
C VAL A 79 2.70 -3.14 -3.88
N VAL A 80 4.00 -2.87 -3.92
CA VAL A 80 4.78 -2.86 -5.16
C VAL A 80 5.55 -4.17 -5.27
N ALA A 81 5.31 -4.94 -6.32
CA ALA A 81 5.96 -6.22 -6.56
C ALA A 81 7.44 -6.02 -6.91
N LYS A 82 8.31 -6.86 -6.34
CA LYS A 82 9.78 -6.78 -6.54
C LYS A 82 10.25 -7.29 -7.90
N ASP A 83 9.46 -8.10 -8.60
CA ASP A 83 9.84 -8.71 -9.87
C ASP A 83 9.27 -7.97 -11.08
N THR A 84 8.08 -7.38 -10.94
CA THR A 84 7.38 -6.69 -12.04
C THR A 84 7.21 -5.19 -11.83
N GLY A 85 7.37 -4.67 -10.60
CA GLY A 85 6.99 -3.30 -10.27
C GLY A 85 5.48 -3.05 -10.27
N GLU A 86 4.65 -4.10 -10.36
CA GLU A 86 3.19 -4.00 -10.34
C GLU A 86 2.69 -3.47 -8.98
N ILE A 87 1.66 -2.61 -9.01
CA ILE A 87 1.01 -2.08 -7.82
C ILE A 87 -0.29 -2.83 -7.57
N SER A 88 -0.42 -3.43 -6.38
CA SER A 88 -1.66 -4.10 -5.95
C SER A 88 -2.25 -3.40 -4.73
N SER A 89 -3.54 -3.07 -4.79
CA SER A 89 -4.26 -2.49 -3.65
C SER A 89 -4.68 -3.57 -2.66
N VAL A 90 -4.39 -3.38 -1.38
CA VAL A 90 -4.81 -4.28 -0.29
C VAL A 90 -5.48 -3.49 0.84
N PRO A 91 -6.38 -4.12 1.64
CA PRO A 91 -7.01 -3.45 2.77
C PRO A 91 -5.98 -2.96 3.78
N LEU A 92 -6.18 -1.76 4.34
CA LEU A 92 -5.29 -1.24 5.38
C LEU A 92 -5.42 -2.09 6.65
N ARG A 93 -4.38 -2.87 6.93
CA ARG A 93 -4.23 -3.74 8.11
C ARG A 93 -2.83 -3.56 8.70
N PRO A 94 -2.53 -4.12 9.90
CA PRO A 94 -1.15 -4.24 10.37
C PRO A 94 -0.26 -4.83 9.25
N PRO A 95 1.01 -4.38 9.11
CA PRO A 95 1.85 -4.77 7.99
C PRO A 95 1.94 -6.28 7.74
N SER A 96 2.07 -7.09 8.82
CA SER A 96 2.09 -8.55 8.74
C SER A 96 0.86 -9.14 8.06
N ASP A 97 -0.32 -8.63 8.41
CA ASP A 97 -1.61 -9.13 7.91
C ASP A 97 -1.83 -8.71 6.45
N ALA A 98 -1.44 -7.48 6.10
CA ALA A 98 -1.50 -7.00 4.72
C ALA A 98 -0.58 -7.81 3.80
N ILE A 99 0.64 -8.14 4.27
CA ILE A 99 1.57 -9.03 3.54
C ILE A 99 0.98 -10.43 3.39
N ALA A 100 0.42 -11.01 4.45
CA ALA A 100 -0.20 -12.34 4.39
C ALA A 100 -1.39 -12.38 3.40
N LEU A 101 -2.21 -11.32 3.38
CA LEU A 101 -3.28 -11.16 2.39
C LEU A 101 -2.72 -11.06 0.97
N TYR A 102 -1.69 -10.24 0.76
CA TYR A 102 -1.07 -10.10 -0.55
C TYR A 102 -0.56 -11.45 -1.08
N ARG A 103 0.19 -12.20 -0.25
CA ARG A 103 0.65 -13.55 -0.58
C ARG A 103 -0.50 -14.46 -0.98
N LYS A 104 -1.59 -14.46 -0.20
CA LYS A 104 -2.75 -15.32 -0.44
C LYS A 104 -3.46 -15.06 -1.76
N PHE A 105 -3.59 -13.80 -2.18
CA PHE A 105 -4.46 -13.40 -3.30
C PHE A 105 -3.72 -13.05 -4.59
N TYR A 106 -2.49 -12.57 -4.51
CA TYR A 106 -1.74 -12.05 -5.65
C TYR A 106 -0.54 -12.93 -6.03
N ARG A 107 -0.20 -13.92 -5.20
CA ARG A 107 0.80 -14.96 -5.48
C ARG A 107 0.26 -16.34 -5.09
N PRO A 108 -0.71 -16.90 -5.83
CA PRO A 108 -1.18 -18.25 -5.55
C PRO A 108 -0.10 -19.33 -5.79
N ASP A 109 0.95 -19.06 -6.57
CA ASP A 109 1.90 -20.10 -6.99
C ASP A 109 3.33 -19.83 -6.52
N THR A 110 3.63 -20.35 -5.33
CA THR A 110 4.93 -20.96 -5.00
C THR A 110 4.67 -22.06 -3.97
N LEU A 111 3.99 -23.13 -4.41
CA LEU A 111 3.96 -24.44 -3.76
C LEU A 111 4.49 -25.47 -4.75
#